data_AF-A0A1J5F5B0-F1
#
_entry.id   AF-A0A1J5F5B0-F1
#
_cell.length_a   1.000
_cell.length_b   1.000
_cell.length_c   1.000
_cell.angle_alpha   90.00
_cell.angle_beta   90.00
_cell.angle_gamma   90.00
#
_symmetry.space_group_name_H-M   'P 1'
#
loop_
_entity.id
_entity.type
_entity.pdbx_description
1 polymer ?
#
loop_
_entity_poly.entity_id
_entity_poly.type
_entity_poly.pdbx_seq_one_letter_code
_entity_poly.pdbx_strand_id
1 'polypeptide(L)'
;MTFEAQWLEYDYNPFILFSSNGKIISLNTEAQFLLGGVTHNEIFELATTYANVTFGFKTTFIELEFGRYKIFGLTVGYENEDEIGIKLYQTPSFKIRSPKPNGELTNIYTLVDLCISSNSISRKIIFTKEFDPTIPEIVIDSNHFIKLLNKIYLCFKDSSKIDTKIYYRVGEYIKF
;
A
#
# COMPACT_ATOMS: atom_id res chain seq x y z
N MET A 1 35.53 -1.33 -10.69
CA MET A 1 34.35 -1.18 -9.83
C MET A 1 34.39 -2.33 -8.84
N THR A 2 34.30 -2.07 -7.53
CA THR A 2 34.29 -3.16 -6.53
C THR A 2 32.95 -3.89 -6.58
N PHE A 3 32.87 -5.09 -6.00
CA PHE A 3 31.63 -5.86 -6.00
C PHE A 3 30.50 -5.12 -5.27
N GLU A 4 30.83 -4.44 -4.17
CA GLU A 4 29.90 -3.63 -3.38
C GLU A 4 29.36 -2.43 -4.18
N ALA A 5 30.21 -1.81 -5.00
CA ALA A 5 29.78 -0.71 -5.88
C ALA A 5 28.79 -1.18 -6.97
N GLN A 6 28.89 -2.44 -7.42
CA GLN A 6 27.90 -3.01 -8.35
C GLN A 6 26.52 -3.16 -7.69
N TRP A 7 26.46 -3.54 -6.41
CA TRP A 7 25.19 -3.58 -5.68
C TRP A 7 24.51 -2.22 -5.62
N LEU A 8 25.30 -1.15 -5.44
CA LEU A 8 24.79 0.22 -5.44
C LEU A 8 24.27 0.64 -6.81
N GLU A 9 24.95 0.22 -7.89
CA GLU A 9 24.53 0.47 -9.27
C GLU A 9 23.14 -0.12 -9.58
N TYR A 10 22.84 -1.31 -9.02
CA TYR A 10 21.57 -2.00 -9.18
C TYR A 10 20.56 -1.71 -8.05
N ASP A 11 20.87 -0.82 -7.10
CA ASP A 11 19.92 -0.43 -6.04
C ASP A 11 18.76 0.36 -6.64
N TYR A 12 17.54 0.02 -6.24
CA TYR A 12 16.32 0.73 -6.64
C TYR A 12 16.24 2.14 -6.03
N ASN A 13 17.05 2.47 -5.03
CA ASN A 13 17.06 3.78 -4.41
C ASN A 13 18.12 4.67 -5.08
N PRO A 14 17.77 5.90 -5.50
CA PRO A 14 18.74 6.87 -5.99
C PRO A 14 19.87 7.10 -4.99
N PHE A 15 21.11 7.01 -5.45
CA PHE A 15 22.29 7.37 -4.70
C PHE A 15 23.16 8.32 -5.51
N ILE A 16 23.63 9.40 -4.87
CA ILE A 16 24.56 10.37 -5.47
C ILE A 16 25.65 10.69 -4.47
N LEU A 17 26.90 10.68 -4.95
CA LEU A 17 28.07 11.19 -4.24
C LEU A 17 28.49 12.52 -4.87
N PHE A 18 28.59 13.55 -4.05
CA PHE A 18 29.04 14.88 -4.44
C PHE A 18 30.40 15.19 -3.84
N SER A 19 31.16 16.03 -4.52
CA SER A 19 32.27 16.77 -3.94
C SER A 19 31.76 17.93 -3.07
N SER A 20 32.62 18.49 -2.24
CA SER A 20 32.38 19.69 -1.43
C SER A 20 31.91 20.91 -2.24
N ASN A 21 32.24 20.95 -3.53
CA ASN A 21 31.82 22.01 -4.46
C ASN A 21 30.50 21.71 -5.20
N GLY A 22 29.77 20.66 -4.82
CA GLY A 22 28.50 20.28 -5.44
C GLY A 22 28.61 19.58 -6.80
N LYS A 23 29.82 19.25 -7.26
CA LYS A 23 29.99 18.41 -8.46
C LYS A 23 29.69 16.95 -8.14
N ILE A 24 28.96 16.27 -9.01
CA ILE A 24 28.73 14.83 -8.92
C ILE A 24 30.06 14.09 -9.16
N ILE A 25 30.47 13.28 -8.19
CA ILE A 25 31.62 12.36 -8.29
C ILE A 25 31.14 11.02 -8.86
N SER A 26 30.02 10.51 -8.35
CA SER A 26 29.40 9.27 -8.81
C SER A 26 27.91 9.25 -8.51
N LEU A 27 27.17 8.41 -9.22
CA LEU A 27 25.76 8.15 -9.00
C LEU A 27 25.41 6.76 -9.56
N ASN A 28 24.31 6.18 -9.09
CA ASN A 28 23.79 4.94 -9.68
C ASN A 28 22.81 5.22 -10.83
N THR A 29 22.47 4.17 -11.57
CA THR A 29 21.48 4.21 -12.67
C THR A 29 20.16 4.87 -12.25
N GLU A 30 19.65 4.58 -11.05
CA GLU A 30 18.36 5.16 -10.63
C GLU A 30 18.45 6.67 -10.37
N ALA A 31 19.55 7.15 -9.79
CA ALA A 31 19.79 8.59 -9.64
C ALA A 31 19.95 9.30 -10.98
N GLN A 32 20.51 8.63 -11.98
CA GLN A 32 20.57 9.12 -13.36
C GLN A 32 19.18 9.46 -13.92
N PHE A 33 18.19 8.59 -13.67
CA PHE A 33 16.80 8.85 -14.05
C PHE A 33 16.14 9.95 -13.22
N LEU A 34 16.42 9.99 -11.92
CA LEU A 34 15.92 11.05 -11.03
C LEU A 34 16.35 12.42 -11.54
N LEU A 35 17.62 12.58 -11.93
CA LEU A 35 18.17 13.84 -12.44
C LEU A 35 17.57 14.30 -13.78
N GLY A 36 16.73 13.49 -14.42
CA GLY A 36 15.89 13.93 -15.53
C GLY A 36 14.70 14.81 -15.11
N GLY A 37 14.32 14.79 -13.82
CA GLY A 37 13.18 15.55 -13.28
C GLY A 37 13.52 16.53 -12.16
N VAL A 38 14.73 16.48 -11.61
CA VAL A 38 15.24 17.37 -10.55
C VAL A 38 16.68 17.76 -10.86
N THR A 39 17.08 18.99 -10.55
CA THR A 39 18.46 19.41 -10.79
C THR A 39 19.41 18.81 -9.75
N HIS A 40 20.66 18.54 -10.14
CA HIS A 40 21.64 18.02 -9.17
C HIS A 40 21.95 19.03 -8.05
N ASN A 41 21.81 20.33 -8.31
CA ASN A 41 21.99 21.38 -7.31
C ASN A 41 20.94 21.27 -6.20
N GLU A 42 19.67 21.05 -6.55
CA GLU A 42 18.61 20.82 -5.56
C GLU A 42 18.90 19.60 -4.68
N ILE A 43 19.42 18.51 -5.27
CA ILE A 43 19.79 17.32 -4.50
C ILE A 43 21.02 17.55 -3.61
N PHE A 44 21.98 18.37 -4.06
CA PHE A 44 23.13 18.77 -3.25
C PHE A 44 22.73 19.68 -2.08
N GLU A 45 21.84 20.65 -2.31
CA GLU A 45 21.25 21.48 -1.25
C GLU A 45 20.50 20.60 -0.24
N LEU A 46 19.77 19.59 -0.71
CA LEU A 46 19.11 18.62 0.17
C LEU A 46 20.13 17.83 1.00
N ALA A 47 21.23 17.36 0.40
CA ALA A 47 22.29 16.64 1.11
C ALA A 47 22.90 17.50 2.22
N THR A 48 23.30 18.73 1.90
CA THR A 48 23.89 19.67 2.87
C THR A 48 22.91 20.08 3.99
N THR A 49 21.62 20.26 3.66
CA THR A 49 20.59 20.61 4.64
C THR A 49 20.35 19.49 5.66
N TYR A 50 20.35 18.24 5.22
CA TYR A 50 20.06 17.09 6.06
C TYR A 50 21.29 16.35 6.58
N ALA A 51 22.49 16.85 6.25
CA ALA A 51 23.75 16.35 6.79
C ALA A 51 23.74 16.33 8.32
N ASN A 52 24.50 15.39 8.89
CA ASN A 52 24.79 15.42 10.31
C ASN A 52 25.72 16.61 10.65
N VAL A 53 25.77 17.08 11.89
CA VAL A 53 26.69 18.16 12.31
C VAL A 53 28.13 17.66 12.41
N THR A 54 28.31 16.38 12.69
CA THR A 54 29.61 15.71 12.75
C THR A 54 29.70 14.62 11.69
N PHE A 55 30.92 14.20 11.33
CA PHE A 55 31.16 13.07 10.43
C PHE A 55 30.34 11.85 10.83
N GLY A 56 29.84 11.14 9.82
CA GLY A 56 28.98 9.98 9.96
C GLY A 56 27.74 10.07 9.07
N PHE A 57 26.72 9.29 9.44
CA PHE A 57 25.52 9.08 8.64
C PHE A 57 24.27 9.49 9.42
N LYS A 58 23.33 10.16 8.76
CA LYS A 58 22.05 10.57 9.33
C LYS A 58 20.91 10.20 8.40
N THR A 59 19.96 9.44 8.91
CA THR A 59 18.72 9.10 8.22
C THR A 59 17.60 9.99 8.71
N THR A 60 16.88 10.61 7.79
CA THR A 60 15.74 11.48 8.09
C THR A 60 14.53 11.03 7.29
N PHE A 61 13.40 10.81 7.96
CA PHE A 61 12.14 10.48 7.31
C PHE A 61 11.41 11.76 6.92
N ILE A 62 11.23 11.96 5.62
CA ILE A 62 10.54 13.11 5.03
C ILE A 62 9.86 12.66 3.75
N GLU A 63 8.72 13.28 3.44
CA GLU A 63 8.03 13.06 2.19
C GLU A 63 8.51 14.10 1.15
N LEU A 64 9.12 13.61 0.07
CA LEU A 64 9.53 14.44 -1.07
C LEU A 64 8.94 13.87 -2.36
N GLU A 65 8.58 14.75 -3.29
CA GLU A 65 8.10 14.36 -4.61
C GLU A 65 8.93 15.04 -5.70
N PHE A 66 9.55 14.24 -6.56
CA PHE A 66 10.33 14.70 -7.72
C PHE A 66 9.78 14.03 -8.98
N GLY A 67 8.84 14.69 -9.65
CA GLY A 67 8.16 14.13 -10.82
C GLY A 67 7.46 12.80 -10.48
N ARG A 68 7.98 11.68 -10.99
CA ARG A 68 7.44 10.33 -10.71
C ARG A 68 7.92 9.72 -9.40
N TYR A 69 8.96 10.28 -8.79
CA TYR A 69 9.59 9.77 -7.59
C TYR A 69 8.85 10.28 -6.37
N LYS A 70 8.37 9.35 -5.54
CA LYS A 70 7.92 9.63 -4.17
C LYS A 70 8.99 9.08 -3.25
N ILE A 71 9.54 9.91 -2.38
CA ILE A 71 10.60 9.56 -1.44
C ILE A 71 10.03 9.69 -0.02
N PHE A 72 10.24 8.69 0.83
CA PHE A 72 9.76 8.71 2.23
C PHE A 72 10.87 8.95 3.26
N GLY A 73 12.11 9.05 2.80
CA GLY A 73 13.23 9.40 3.63
C GLY A 73 14.52 9.50 2.84
N LEU A 74 15.56 9.96 3.50
CA LEU A 74 16.89 10.05 2.95
C LEU A 74 17.94 9.72 4.00
N THR A 75 19.08 9.20 3.56
CA THR A 75 20.30 9.11 4.38
C THR A 75 21.35 9.99 3.75
N VAL A 76 21.93 10.88 4.54
CA VAL A 76 23.13 11.66 4.17
C VAL A 76 24.31 11.14 4.96
N GLY A 77 25.47 11.00 4.32
CA GLY A 77 26.69 10.59 4.98
C GLY A 77 27.93 11.26 4.42
N TYR A 78 28.89 11.53 5.29
CA TYR A 78 30.21 12.04 4.92
C TYR A 78 31.23 11.67 6.00
N GLU A 79 32.44 11.32 5.58
CA GLU A 79 33.54 10.92 6.47
C GLU A 79 34.69 11.93 6.50
N ASN A 80 34.65 12.92 5.61
CA ASN A 80 35.63 13.99 5.46
C ASN A 80 34.93 15.25 4.91
N GLU A 81 35.69 16.32 4.69
CA GLU A 81 35.17 17.59 4.16
C GLU A 81 35.14 17.64 2.62
N ASP A 82 35.66 16.62 1.93
CA ASP A 82 35.83 16.61 0.48
C ASP A 82 34.60 16.04 -0.25
N GLU A 83 33.85 15.14 0.41
CA GLU A 83 32.79 14.37 -0.22
C GLU A 83 31.54 14.24 0.68
N ILE A 84 30.36 14.25 0.07
CA ILE A 84 29.08 14.01 0.74
C ILE A 84 28.18 13.14 -0.12
N GLY A 85 27.66 12.06 0.48
CA GLY A 85 26.75 11.12 -0.15
C GLY A 85 25.31 11.31 0.31
N ILE A 86 24.36 11.13 -0.60
CA ILE A 86 22.93 11.09 -0.30
C ILE A 86 22.29 9.86 -0.95
N LYS A 87 21.50 9.14 -0.16
CA LYS A 87 20.63 8.04 -0.61
C LYS A 87 19.17 8.44 -0.37
N LEU A 88 18.33 8.34 -1.39
CA LEU A 88 16.91 8.68 -1.32
C LEU A 88 16.07 7.40 -1.32
N TYR A 89 15.25 7.19 -0.30
CA TYR A 89 14.42 5.99 -0.18
C TYR A 89 13.08 6.16 -0.89
N GLN A 90 12.88 5.40 -1.96
CA GLN A 90 11.64 5.44 -2.72
C GLN A 90 10.48 4.85 -1.92
N THR A 91 9.34 5.55 -1.90
CA THR A 91 8.10 5.05 -1.31
C THR A 91 7.66 3.82 -2.10
N PRO A 92 7.41 2.68 -1.42
CA PRO A 92 6.94 1.49 -2.11
C PRO A 92 5.63 1.79 -2.84
N SER A 93 5.65 1.63 -4.16
CA SER A 93 4.44 1.76 -4.97
C SER A 93 3.62 0.47 -4.83
N PHE A 94 2.76 0.41 -3.80
CA PHE A 94 1.73 -0.62 -3.75
C PHE A 94 0.71 -0.33 -4.85
N LYS A 95 0.96 -0.84 -6.06
CA LYS A 95 -0.08 -0.98 -7.08
C LYS A 95 -1.00 -2.10 -6.61
N ILE A 96 -1.91 -1.79 -5.70
CA ILE A 96 -3.08 -2.64 -5.44
C ILE A 96 -3.85 -2.69 -6.76
N ARG A 97 -3.59 -3.73 -7.56
CA ARG A 97 -4.32 -4.03 -8.81
C ARG A 97 -5.71 -4.59 -8.53
N SER A 98 -6.28 -4.35 -7.36
CA SER A 98 -7.68 -4.63 -7.11
C SER A 98 -8.46 -3.50 -7.79
N PRO A 99 -9.33 -3.79 -8.78
CA PRO A 99 -10.29 -2.79 -9.22
C PRO A 99 -11.02 -2.29 -7.97
N LYS A 100 -11.25 -0.97 -7.88
CA LYS A 100 -12.07 -0.42 -6.80
C LYS A 100 -13.37 -1.26 -6.74
N PRO A 101 -13.80 -1.71 -5.55
CA PRO A 101 -15.05 -2.46 -5.44
C PRO A 101 -16.17 -1.64 -6.07
N ASN A 102 -16.85 -2.23 -7.06
CA ASN A 102 -18.01 -1.61 -7.70
C ASN A 102 -19.21 -1.75 -6.77
N GLY A 103 -20.01 -0.69 -6.62
CA GLY A 103 -21.22 -0.69 -5.81
C GLY A 103 -21.37 0.56 -4.95
N GLU A 104 -22.27 0.48 -3.98
CA GLU A 104 -22.60 1.57 -3.07
C GLU A 104 -22.22 1.20 -1.64
N LEU A 105 -21.92 2.22 -0.82
CA LEU A 105 -21.69 2.02 0.61
C LEU A 105 -23.01 1.55 1.25
N THR A 106 -23.04 0.29 1.68
CA THR A 106 -24.27 -0.36 2.12
C THR A 106 -24.04 -1.13 3.41
N ASN A 107 -25.04 -1.10 4.30
CA ASN A 107 -25.11 -1.98 5.45
C ASN A 107 -25.46 -3.42 5.01
N ILE A 108 -24.48 -4.33 5.08
CA ILE A 108 -24.64 -5.73 4.67
C ILE A 108 -25.74 -6.47 5.45
N TYR A 109 -25.98 -6.12 6.72
CA TYR A 109 -27.02 -6.75 7.53
C TYR A 109 -28.41 -6.52 6.95
N THR A 110 -28.66 -5.30 6.47
CA THR A 110 -29.94 -4.94 5.83
C THR A 110 -30.20 -5.79 4.60
N LEU A 111 -29.16 -6.06 3.79
CA LEU A 111 -29.28 -6.90 2.60
C LEU A 111 -29.60 -8.35 2.96
N VAL A 112 -28.96 -8.89 3.99
CA VAL A 112 -29.21 -10.26 4.47
C VAL A 112 -30.61 -10.37 5.06
N ASP A 113 -31.03 -9.40 5.85
CA ASP A 113 -32.37 -9.36 6.45
C ASP A 113 -33.48 -9.28 5.41
N LEU A 114 -33.27 -8.49 4.35
CA LEU A 114 -34.18 -8.44 3.21
C LEU A 114 -34.31 -9.82 2.55
N CYS A 115 -33.19 -10.50 2.31
CA CYS A 115 -33.19 -11.82 1.67
C CYS A 115 -33.86 -12.89 2.56
N ILE A 116 -33.57 -12.91 3.86
CA ILE A 116 -34.21 -13.81 4.81
C ILE A 116 -35.72 -13.57 4.83
N SER A 117 -36.14 -12.31 4.98
CA SER A 117 -37.55 -11.93 5.01
C SER A 117 -38.28 -12.41 3.76
N SER A 118 -37.73 -12.14 2.58
CA SER A 118 -38.31 -12.56 1.30
C SER A 118 -38.46 -14.08 1.17
N ASN A 119 -37.45 -14.85 1.59
CA ASN A 119 -37.49 -16.32 1.47
C ASN A 119 -38.35 -16.98 2.56
N SER A 120 -38.50 -16.35 3.72
CA SER A 120 -39.33 -16.87 4.81
C SER A 120 -40.83 -16.83 4.51
N ILE A 121 -41.30 -15.89 3.66
CA ILE A 121 -42.72 -15.76 3.29
C ILE A 121 -43.24 -17.02 2.60
N SER A 122 -42.42 -17.63 1.74
CA SER A 122 -42.85 -18.72 0.85
C SER A 122 -42.47 -20.11 1.37
N ARG A 123 -41.80 -20.22 2.53
CA ARG A 123 -41.17 -21.47 2.96
C ARG A 123 -41.31 -21.74 4.46
N LYS A 124 -41.51 -23.00 4.81
CA LYS A 124 -41.52 -23.48 6.20
C LYS A 124 -40.10 -23.79 6.71
N ILE A 125 -39.17 -22.86 6.53
CA ILE A 125 -37.78 -22.98 6.99
C ILE A 125 -37.57 -21.99 8.12
N ILE A 126 -36.89 -22.42 9.19
CA ILE A 126 -36.49 -21.54 10.29
C ILE A 126 -35.19 -20.85 9.89
N PHE A 127 -35.23 -19.54 9.67
CA PHE A 127 -34.03 -18.73 9.41
C PHE A 127 -33.52 -18.11 10.70
N THR A 128 -32.24 -18.27 10.97
CA THR A 128 -31.52 -17.71 12.13
C THR A 128 -30.31 -16.94 11.64
N LYS A 129 -29.94 -15.88 12.38
CA LYS A 129 -28.86 -14.96 11.98
C LYS A 129 -27.93 -14.63 13.14
N GLU A 130 -26.64 -14.51 12.85
CA GLU A 130 -25.61 -14.10 13.81
C GLU A 130 -24.67 -13.11 13.13
N PHE A 131 -24.70 -11.87 13.58
CA PHE A 131 -23.95 -10.77 12.97
C PHE A 131 -22.93 -10.21 13.98
N ASP A 132 -21.69 -10.05 13.53
CA ASP A 132 -20.65 -9.33 14.24
C ASP A 132 -20.90 -7.82 14.12
N PRO A 133 -21.34 -7.11 15.18
CA PRO A 133 -21.73 -5.69 15.09
C PRO A 133 -20.58 -4.75 14.74
N THR A 134 -19.34 -5.23 14.71
CA THR A 134 -18.15 -4.42 14.41
C THR A 134 -17.93 -4.18 12.91
N ILE A 135 -18.61 -4.92 12.03
CA ILE A 135 -18.46 -4.72 10.57
C ILE A 135 -19.20 -3.41 10.20
N PRO A 136 -18.49 -2.41 9.65
CA PRO A 136 -19.09 -1.16 9.19
C PRO A 136 -19.83 -1.36 7.87
N GLU A 137 -20.38 -0.28 7.33
CA GLU A 137 -20.89 -0.29 5.96
C GLU A 137 -19.75 -0.61 4.98
N ILE A 138 -20.07 -1.44 3.97
CA ILE A 138 -19.11 -1.90 2.97
C ILE A 138 -19.54 -1.46 1.58
N VAL A 139 -18.58 -1.18 0.71
CA VAL A 139 -18.86 -0.95 -0.71
C VAL A 139 -19.18 -2.29 -1.36
N ILE A 140 -20.42 -2.46 -1.80
CA ILE A 140 -20.91 -3.72 -2.37
C ILE A 140 -21.92 -3.47 -3.50
N ASP A 141 -21.89 -4.31 -4.53
CA ASP A 141 -22.96 -4.39 -5.51
C ASP A 141 -24.16 -5.14 -4.90
N SER A 142 -25.05 -4.36 -4.29
CA SER A 142 -26.25 -4.85 -3.59
C SER A 142 -27.12 -5.73 -4.48
N ASN A 143 -27.22 -5.42 -5.78
CA ASN A 143 -28.05 -6.18 -6.72
C ASN A 143 -27.50 -7.59 -6.95
N HIS A 144 -26.20 -7.69 -7.21
CA HIS A 144 -25.56 -9.00 -7.41
C HIS A 144 -25.52 -9.80 -6.11
N PHE A 145 -25.28 -9.15 -4.97
CA PHE A 145 -25.29 -9.80 -3.66
C PHE A 145 -26.66 -10.41 -3.33
N ILE A 146 -27.75 -9.65 -3.48
CA ILE A 146 -29.13 -10.15 -3.25
C ILE A 146 -29.44 -11.34 -4.17
N LYS A 147 -29.09 -11.25 -5.46
CA LYS A 147 -29.30 -12.35 -6.41
C LYS A 147 -28.54 -13.61 -6.01
N LEU A 148 -27.29 -13.45 -5.57
CA LEU A 148 -26.46 -14.56 -5.12
C LEU A 148 -27.04 -15.21 -3.86
N LEU A 149 -27.34 -14.42 -2.83
CA LEU A 149 -27.82 -14.93 -1.55
C LEU A 149 -29.17 -15.65 -1.69
N ASN A 150 -30.08 -15.11 -2.50
CA ASN A 150 -31.34 -15.79 -2.84
C ASN A 150 -31.12 -17.13 -3.54
N LYS A 151 -30.16 -17.21 -4.47
CA LYS A 151 -29.79 -18.49 -5.10
C LYS A 151 -29.22 -19.49 -4.09
N ILE A 152 -28.40 -19.02 -3.14
CA ILE A 152 -27.88 -19.87 -2.06
C ILE A 152 -29.06 -20.43 -1.25
N TYR A 153 -29.98 -19.60 -0.78
CA TYR A 153 -31.15 -20.07 -0.02
C TYR A 153 -32.05 -21.00 -0.84
N LEU A 154 -32.19 -20.80 -2.15
CA LEU A 154 -32.90 -21.73 -3.05
C LEU A 154 -32.29 -23.14 -3.06
N CYS A 155 -30.96 -23.26 -3.01
CA CYS A 155 -30.29 -24.56 -2.95
C CYS A 155 -30.62 -25.34 -1.66
N PHE A 156 -31.01 -24.64 -0.59
CA PHE A 156 -31.35 -25.24 0.71
C PHE A 156 -32.86 -25.27 0.98
N LYS A 157 -33.71 -25.24 -0.05
CA LYS A 157 -35.17 -25.18 0.06
C LYS A 157 -35.82 -26.32 0.89
N ASP A 158 -35.16 -27.46 0.97
CA ASP A 158 -35.66 -28.65 1.68
C ASP A 158 -35.09 -28.76 3.11
N SER A 159 -34.31 -27.77 3.55
CA SER A 159 -33.74 -27.72 4.90
C SER A 159 -34.79 -27.27 5.92
N SER A 160 -34.77 -27.82 7.13
CA SER A 160 -35.64 -27.38 8.22
C SER A 160 -35.18 -26.07 8.86
N LYS A 161 -33.87 -25.79 8.82
CA LYS A 161 -33.23 -24.62 9.43
C LYS A 161 -32.06 -24.11 8.58
N ILE A 162 -31.90 -22.79 8.47
CA ILE A 162 -30.77 -22.13 7.83
C ILE A 162 -30.19 -21.09 8.81
N ASP A 163 -28.93 -21.28 9.20
CA ASP A 163 -28.17 -20.35 10.04
C ASP A 163 -27.25 -19.48 9.16
N THR A 164 -27.48 -18.17 9.12
CA THR A 164 -26.66 -17.21 8.36
C THR A 164 -25.77 -16.41 9.31
N LYS A 165 -24.45 -16.50 9.13
CA LYS A 165 -23.47 -15.77 9.97
C LYS A 165 -22.64 -14.79 9.16
N ILE A 166 -22.41 -13.59 9.69
CA ILE A 166 -21.50 -12.59 9.10
C ILE A 166 -20.48 -12.18 10.18
N TYR A 167 -19.21 -12.42 9.90
CA TYR A 167 -18.10 -12.14 10.82
C TYR A 167 -16.80 -11.91 10.04
N TYR A 168 -15.86 -11.19 10.65
CA TYR A 168 -14.49 -11.14 10.14
C TYR A 168 -13.74 -12.42 10.48
N ARG A 169 -13.12 -13.04 9.48
CA ARG A 169 -12.15 -14.12 9.70
C ARG A 169 -10.76 -13.52 9.80
N VAL A 170 -10.28 -13.32 11.04
CA VAL A 170 -8.94 -12.75 11.32
C VAL A 170 -7.97 -13.89 11.64
N GLY A 171 -6.73 -13.80 11.14
CA GLY A 171 -5.66 -14.75 11.47
C GLY A 171 -5.49 -15.93 10.52
N GLU A 172 -6.19 -15.95 9.38
CA GLU A 172 -5.85 -16.88 8.29
C GLU A 172 -4.75 -16.30 7.41
N TYR A 173 -3.52 -16.75 7.63
CA TYR A 173 -2.49 -16.63 6.62
C TYR A 173 -2.91 -17.46 5.41
N ILE A 174 -3.15 -16.79 4.27
CA ILE A 174 -3.16 -17.45 2.97
C ILE A 174 -1.75 -18.01 2.79
N LYS A 175 -1.56 -19.31 3.07
CA LYS A 175 -0.36 -20.03 2.63
C LYS A 175 -0.44 -20.09 1.11
N PHE A 176 0.40 -19.29 0.45
CA PHE A 176 0.75 -19.49 -0.96
C PHE A 176 1.67 -20.71 -1.08
#